data_AF-A0AAD1QX89-F1
#
_entry.id   AF-A0AAD1QX89-F1
#
_cell.length_a   1.000
_cell.length_b   1.000
_cell.length_c   1.000
_cell.angle_alpha   90.00
_cell.angle_beta   90.00
_cell.angle_gamma   90.00
#
_symmetry.space_group_name_H-M   'P 1'
#
loop_
_entity.id
_entity.type
_entity.pdbx_description
1 polymer ?
#
loop_
_entity_poly.entity_id
_entity_poly.type
_entity_poly.pdbx_seq_one_letter_code
_entity_poly.pdbx_strand_id
1 'polypeptide(L)' 'MINEINTANKPVKLTMTANSEDVDFLDVHIYGQGHKLAYSLYTKPTDRNTLLYAENFHPTHLKSSLPYSQFLR' A
#
# COMPACT_ATOMS: atom_id res chain seq x y z
N MET A 1 -11.14 21.60 5.11
CA MET A 1 -11.18 20.53 6.14
C MET A 1 -9.93 19.62 6.17
N ILE A 2 -9.68 18.71 5.22
CA ILE A 2 -8.50 17.80 5.31
C ILE A 2 -7.17 18.53 5.30
N ASN A 3 -7.03 19.52 4.41
CA ASN A 3 -5.80 20.32 4.34
C ASN A 3 -5.54 21.07 5.65
N GLU A 4 -6.58 21.58 6.31
CA GLU A 4 -6.49 22.23 7.62
C GLU A 4 -6.05 21.24 8.71
N ILE A 5 -6.64 20.04 8.77
CA ILE A 5 -6.26 18.99 9.72
C ILE A 5 -4.79 18.59 9.51
N ASN A 6 -4.35 18.54 8.26
CA ASN A 6 -2.97 18.22 7.90
C ASN A 6 -1.96 19.34 8.20
N THR A 7 -2.38 20.56 8.58
CA THR A 7 -1.44 21.59 9.04
C THR A 7 -0.91 21.33 10.44
N ALA A 8 -1.64 20.56 11.26
CA ALA A 8 -1.16 20.14 12.56
C ALA A 8 0.14 19.30 12.42
N ASN A 9 1.10 19.54 13.31
CA ASN A 9 2.36 18.78 13.37
C ASN A 9 2.13 17.38 13.98
N LYS A 10 1.33 16.57 13.27
CA LYS A 10 1.04 15.18 13.60
C LYS A 10 1.81 14.25 12.65
N PRO A 11 2.29 13.09 13.13
CA PRO A 11 2.99 12.11 12.31
C PRO A 11 2.08 11.45 11.27
N VAL A 12 0.76 11.49 11.48
CA VAL A 12 -0.25 10.95 10.56
C VAL A 12 -0.86 12.08 9.74
N LYS A 13 -0.84 11.94 8.42
CA LYS A 13 -1.55 12.81 7.48
C LYS A 13 -2.73 12.06 6.88
N LEU A 14 -3.81 12.78 6.61
CA LEU A 14 -5.04 12.23 6.06
C LEU A 14 -5.12 12.50 4.56
N THR A 15 -5.58 11.50 3.82
CA THR A 15 -5.93 11.61 2.40
C THR A 15 -7.39 11.22 2.25
N MET A 16 -8.13 11.92 1.39
CA MET A 16 -9.48 11.53 1.00
C MET A 16 -9.55 11.50 -0.50
N THR A 17 -10.04 10.38 -1.01
CA THR A 17 -10.36 10.15 -2.40
C THR A 17 -11.86 9.91 -2.48
N ALA A 18 -12.50 10.53 -3.46
CA ALA A 18 -13.90 10.32 -3.76
C ALA A 18 -14.03 10.34 -5.29
N ASN A 19 -14.36 9.18 -5.85
CA ASN A 19 -14.66 9.02 -7.26
C ASN A 19 -16.00 8.28 -7.40
N SER A 20 -16.75 8.58 -8.45
CA SER A 20 -17.99 7.90 -8.82
C SER A 20 -17.75 6.67 -9.70
N GLU A 21 -16.59 6.57 -10.35
CA GLU A 21 -16.32 5.54 -11.37
C GLU A 21 -15.47 4.36 -10.83
N ASP A 22 -14.68 4.60 -9.79
CA ASP A 22 -13.82 3.63 -9.16
C ASP A 22 -13.71 3.86 -7.66
N VAL A 23 -13.31 2.81 -6.93
CA VAL A 23 -13.07 2.88 -5.49
C VAL A 23 -12.02 1.86 -5.07
N ASP A 24 -11.11 2.31 -4.21
CA ASP A 24 -10.20 1.43 -3.47
C ASP A 24 -10.92 0.92 -2.22
N PHE A 25 -11.09 -0.41 -2.10
CA PHE A 25 -11.70 -1.05 -0.94
C PHE A 25 -10.88 -2.26 -0.50
N LEU A 26 -10.31 -2.17 0.71
CA LEU A 26 -9.36 -3.15 1.24
C LEU A 26 -8.20 -3.37 0.26
N ASP A 27 -7.98 -4.61 -0.16
CA ASP A 27 -6.89 -5.01 -1.07
C ASP A 27 -7.32 -4.98 -2.55
N VAL A 28 -8.45 -4.34 -2.86
CA VAL A 28 -9.04 -4.39 -4.21
C VAL A 28 -9.34 -2.98 -4.72
N HIS A 29 -8.95 -2.71 -5.95
CA HIS A 29 -9.39 -1.55 -6.71
C HIS A 29 -10.53 -1.99 -7.62
N ILE A 30 -11.70 -1.38 -7.46
CA ILE A 30 -12.91 -1.73 -8.20
C ILE A 30 -13.23 -0.62 -9.18
N TYR A 31 -13.48 -0.94 -10.44
CA TYR A 31 -13.76 0.05 -11.48
C TYR A 31 -14.73 -0.49 -12.54
N GLY A 32 -15.43 0.42 -13.21
CA GLY A 32 -16.28 0.09 -14.35
C GLY A 32 -15.46 -0.25 -15.60
N GLN A 33 -15.79 -1.34 -16.28
CA GLN A 33 -15.23 -1.70 -17.58
C GLN A 33 -16.36 -2.05 -18.56
N GLY A 34 -16.85 -1.05 -19.29
CA GLY A 34 -18.00 -1.17 -20.17
C GLY A 34 -19.27 -1.50 -19.40
N HIS A 35 -19.87 -2.66 -19.66
CA HIS A 35 -21.06 -3.16 -18.95
C HIS A 35 -20.73 -4.12 -17.79
N LYS A 36 -19.48 -4.14 -17.32
CA LYS A 36 -19.02 -5.03 -16.25
C LYS A 36 -18.32 -4.23 -15.15
N LEU A 37 -18.34 -4.77 -13.94
CA LEU A 37 -17.41 -4.37 -12.88
C LEU A 37 -16.15 -5.22 -13.01
N ALA A 38 -15.01 -4.55 -13.06
CA ALA A 38 -13.68 -5.16 -13.05
C ALA A 38 -12.99 -4.83 -11.73
N TYR A 39 -11.95 -5.61 -11.43
CA TYR A 39 -11.15 -5.39 -10.24
C TYR A 39 -9.68 -5.72 -10.47
N SER A 40 -8.82 -5.07 -9.69
CA SER A 40 -7.39 -5.34 -9.63
C SER A 40 -6.91 -5.33 -8.18
N LEU A 41 -5.70 -5.83 -7.95
CA LEU A 41 -5.06 -5.73 -6.63
C LEU A 41 -4.76 -4.26 -6.35
N TYR A 42 -5.25 -3.76 -5.22
CA TYR A 42 -4.86 -2.47 -4.69
C TYR A 42 -3.86 -2.65 -3.55
N THR A 43 -2.89 -1.75 -3.47
CA THR A 43 -1.99 -1.66 -2.32
C THR A 43 -1.76 -0.18 -2.06
N LYS A 44 -1.82 0.24 -0.80
CA LYS A 44 -1.66 1.66 -0.51
C LYS A 44 -0.27 2.11 -0.98
N PRO A 45 -0.12 3.34 -1.49
CA PRO A 45 1.22 3.86 -1.85
C PRO A 45 2.22 3.87 -0.68
N THR A 46 1.73 3.82 0.56
CA THR A 46 2.55 3.68 1.78
C THR A 46 3.03 2.26 2.03
N ASP A 47 2.35 1.25 1.49
CA ASP A 47 2.74 -0.15 1.62
C ASP A 47 3.87 -0.44 0.63
N ARG A 48 5.08 -0.53 1.16
CA ARG A 48 6.26 -0.89 0.38
C ARG A 48 6.46 -2.38 0.41
N ASN A 49 6.71 -2.96 -0.76
CA ASN A 49 7.25 -4.29 -0.85
C ASN A 49 8.67 -4.28 -0.22
N THR A 50 8.83 -4.95 0.92
CA THR A 50 10.11 -5.04 1.64
C THR A 50 10.94 -6.27 1.25
N LEU A 51 10.62 -6.95 0.14
CA LEU A 51 11.43 -8.05 -0.37
C LEU A 51 12.79 -7.51 -0.82
N LEU A 52 13.84 -8.22 -0.40
CA LEU A 52 15.21 -7.92 -0.79
C LEU A 52 15.72 -9.04 -1.68
N TYR A 53 16.43 -8.68 -2.75
CA TYR A 53 17.11 -9.65 -3.59
C TYR A 53 18.24 -10.34 -2.82
N ALA A 54 18.31 -11.65 -2.92
CA ALA A 54 19.29 -12.46 -2.21
C ALA A 54 20.71 -12.22 -2.74
N GLU A 55 20.83 -11.83 -4.01
CA GLU A 55 22.08 -11.64 -4.74
C GLU A 55 22.73 -10.29 -4.43
N ASN A 56 21.95 -9.32 -3.94
CA ASN A 56 22.47 -7.99 -3.59
C ASN A 56 23.37 -8.04 -2.36
N PHE A 57 24.23 -7.04 -2.18
CA PHE A 57 25.20 -6.94 -1.09
C PHE A 57 24.57 -6.52 0.26
N HIS A 58 23.54 -7.25 0.70
CA HIS A 58 22.93 -7.06 2.01
C HIS A 58 23.62 -7.93 3.07
N PRO A 59 23.68 -7.50 4.34
CA PRO A 59 24.22 -8.30 5.43
C PRO A 59 23.53 -9.67 5.55
N THR A 60 24.31 -10.71 5.83
CA THR A 60 23.80 -12.09 5.91
C THR A 60 22.68 -12.25 6.93
N HIS A 61 22.80 -11.61 8.10
CA HIS A 61 21.78 -11.66 9.15
C HIS A 61 20.43 -11.08 8.68
N LEU A 62 20.45 -10.06 7.81
CA LEU A 62 19.25 -9.48 7.24
C LEU A 62 18.58 -10.50 6.32
N LYS A 63 19.32 -11.05 5.35
CA LYS A 63 18.81 -12.06 4.40
C LYS A 63 18.22 -13.29 5.10
N SER A 64 18.86 -13.78 6.16
CA SER A 64 18.37 -14.93 6.93
C SER A 64 17.13 -14.62 7.77
N SER A 65 17.00 -13.38 8.27
CA SER A 65 15.85 -12.98 9.09
C SER A 65 14.60 -12.67 8.27
N LEU A 66 14.75 -12.32 6.99
CA LEU A 66 13.65 -11.88 6.12
C LEU A 66 12.51 -12.90 6.01
N PRO A 67 12.73 -14.18 5.62
CA PRO A 67 11.63 -15.12 5.45
C PRO A 67 10.79 -15.29 6.72
N TYR A 68 11.46 -15.37 7.88
CA TYR A 68 10.80 -15.45 9.19
C TYR A 68 10.00 -14.18 9.48
N SER A 69 10.61 -13.00 9.33
CA SER A 69 9.95 -11.72 9.61
C SER A 69 8.77 -11.42 8.68
N GLN A 70 8.82 -11.88 7.42
CA GLN A 70 7.71 -11.70 6.46
C GLN A 70 6.55 -12.65 6.75
N PHE A 71 6.81 -13.87 7.25
CA PHE A 71 5.74 -14.80 7.62
C PHE A 71 4.94 -14.35 8.86
N LEU A 72 5.56 -13.55 9.73
CA LEU A 72 4.91 -13.00 10.93
C LEU A 72 4.09 -11.73 10.68
N ARG A 73 4.14 -11.18 9.46
CA ARG A 73 3.52 -9.92 9.10
C ARG A 73 2.17 -10.15 8.43
#